data_AF-A0AAW7K7N6-F1
#
_entry.id   AF-A0AAW7K7N6-F1
#
_cell.length_a   1.000
_cell.length_b   1.000
_cell.length_c   1.000
_cell.angle_alpha   90.00
_cell.angle_beta   90.00
_cell.angle_gamma   90.00
#
_symmetry.space_group_name_H-M   'P 1'
#
loop_
_entity.id
_entity.type
_entity.pdbx_description
1 polymer ?
#
loop_
_entity_poly.entity_id
_entity_poly.type
_entity_poly.pdbx_seq_one_letter_code
_entity_poly.pdbx_strand_id
1 'polypeptide(L)'
;MYDNLKSLGITQPEDVDRYSLRQEANNDILKIYFRKDKGEFFAKSVKFKYPRQRKTVVADNAGQGYKEIHEINPNLRYVIDELDQLCKRDQVEVDLKRKILDDLRHLENVVAHKISEIESDLEKLTKSGR
;
A
#
# COMPACT_ATOMS: atom_id res chain seq x y z
N MET A 1 13.84 -2.40 8.45
CA MET A 1 14.22 -3.66 7.78
C MET A 1 13.09 -4.64 8.04
N TYR A 2 12.68 -5.44 7.05
CA TYR A 2 11.48 -6.29 7.14
C TYR A 2 11.86 -7.71 7.61
N ASP A 3 12.33 -7.81 8.85
CA ASP A 3 12.97 -9.03 9.35
C ASP A 3 11.93 -10.12 9.66
N ASN A 4 10.70 -9.75 10.03
CA ASN A 4 9.63 -10.71 10.25
C ASN A 4 9.14 -11.30 8.92
N LEU A 5 9.00 -10.47 7.87
CA LEU A 5 8.68 -10.95 6.52
C LEU A 5 9.78 -11.87 5.97
N LYS A 6 11.05 -11.52 6.13
CA LYS A 6 12.17 -12.38 5.74
C LYS A 6 12.18 -13.71 6.47
N SER A 7 11.86 -13.70 7.77
CA SER A 7 11.75 -14.91 8.59
C SER A 7 10.62 -15.84 8.13
N LEU A 8 9.60 -15.30 7.44
CA LEU A 8 8.55 -16.10 6.79
C LEU A 8 8.94 -16.65 5.42
N GLY A 9 10.17 -16.38 4.96
CA GLY A 9 10.64 -16.77 3.63
C GLY A 9 10.33 -15.75 2.53
N ILE A 10 9.89 -14.53 2.88
CA ILE A 10 9.69 -13.45 1.92
C ILE A 10 11.02 -12.73 1.73
N THR A 11 11.77 -13.13 0.70
CA THR A 11 13.11 -12.62 0.41
C THR A 11 13.10 -11.21 -0.16
N GLN A 12 12.03 -10.84 -0.87
CA GLN A 12 11.84 -9.53 -1.50
C GLN A 12 10.53 -8.88 -1.01
N PRO A 13 10.55 -8.19 0.13
CA PRO A 13 9.39 -7.50 0.68
C PRO A 13 8.82 -6.40 -0.24
N GLU A 14 9.66 -5.77 -1.05
CA GLU A 14 9.28 -4.75 -2.04
C GLU A 14 8.36 -5.26 -3.17
N ASP A 15 8.31 -6.57 -3.40
CA ASP A 15 7.43 -7.16 -4.41
C ASP A 15 6.02 -7.40 -3.87
N VAL A 16 5.77 -7.16 -2.59
CA VAL A 16 4.44 -7.28 -1.99
C VAL A 16 3.53 -6.19 -2.57
N ASP A 17 2.45 -6.61 -3.22
CA ASP A 17 1.42 -5.71 -3.76
C ASP A 17 0.34 -5.42 -2.71
N ARG A 18 -0.19 -6.48 -2.10
CA ARG A 18 -1.25 -6.40 -1.10
C ARG A 18 -1.30 -7.65 -0.25
N TYR A 19 -1.99 -7.58 0.88
CA TYR A 19 -2.27 -8.76 1.71
C TYR A 19 -3.74 -8.80 2.14
N SER A 20 -4.20 -9.97 2.58
CA SER A 20 -5.50 -10.17 3.20
C SER A 20 -5.36 -11.04 4.44
N LEU A 21 -5.99 -10.62 5.53
CA LEU A 21 -6.08 -11.39 6.76
C LEU A 21 -7.53 -11.82 6.97
N ARG A 22 -7.77 -13.13 7.15
CA ARG A 22 -9.09 -13.66 7.47
C ARG A 22 -9.02 -14.60 8.65
N GLN A 23 -10.00 -14.53 9.54
CA GLN A 23 -10.12 -15.50 10.62
C GLN A 23 -10.96 -16.69 10.14
N GLU A 24 -10.40 -17.89 10.23
CA GLU A 24 -11.07 -19.16 9.93
C GLU A 24 -11.08 -20.02 11.20
N ALA A 25 -12.25 -20.06 11.88
CA ALA A 25 -12.43 -20.69 13.19
C ALA A 25 -11.42 -20.17 14.24
N ASN A 26 -10.52 -21.04 14.70
CA ASN A 26 -9.46 -20.72 15.66
C ASN A 26 -8.11 -20.37 15.00
N ASN A 27 -8.12 -20.02 13.71
CA ASN A 27 -6.90 -19.68 12.99
C ASN A 27 -7.03 -18.34 12.29
N ASP A 28 -5.92 -17.65 12.17
CA ASP A 28 -5.75 -16.53 11.27
C ASP A 28 -5.06 -17.00 9.99
N ILE A 29 -5.68 -16.67 8.87
CA ILE A 29 -5.19 -16.96 7.53
C ILE A 29 -4.70 -15.65 6.93
N LEU A 30 -3.38 -15.53 6.82
CA LEU A 30 -2.72 -14.43 6.13
C LEU A 30 -2.42 -14.88 4.70
N LYS A 31 -2.88 -14.13 3.71
CA LYS A 31 -2.51 -14.33 2.31
C LYS A 31 -1.87 -13.07 1.76
N ILE A 32 -0.67 -13.21 1.21
CA ILE A 32 0.12 -12.11 0.65
C ILE A 32 0.19 -12.31 -0.85
N TYR A 33 -0.07 -11.25 -1.60
CA TYR A 33 -0.04 -11.20 -3.06
C TYR A 33 1.17 -10.40 -3.48
N PHE A 34 1.93 -10.94 -4.42
CA PHE A 34 3.08 -10.27 -5.01
C PHE A 34 2.71 -9.65 -6.35
N ARG A 35 3.49 -8.64 -6.76
CA ARG A 35 3.40 -8.05 -8.09
C ARG A 35 3.67 -9.12 -9.15
N LYS A 36 3.03 -8.98 -10.32
CA LYS A 36 3.28 -9.86 -11.46
C LYS A 36 4.54 -9.42 -12.17
N ASP A 37 5.43 -10.35 -12.45
CA ASP A 37 6.56 -10.10 -13.34
C ASP A 37 6.08 -9.95 -14.79
N LYS A 38 6.84 -9.20 -15.60
CA LYS A 38 6.53 -9.04 -17.03
C LYS A 38 6.56 -10.41 -17.72
N GLY A 39 5.38 -10.90 -18.12
CA GLY A 39 5.20 -12.20 -18.78
C GLY A 39 4.47 -13.24 -17.93
N GLU A 40 4.20 -12.98 -16.66
CA GLU A 40 3.42 -13.90 -15.81
C GLU A 40 1.91 -13.66 -15.93
N PHE A 41 1.16 -14.73 -16.21
CA PHE A 41 -0.30 -14.67 -16.31
C PHE A 41 -0.98 -14.49 -14.93
N PHE A 42 -0.40 -15.06 -13.88
CA PHE A 42 -0.95 -15.08 -12.53
C PHE A 42 0.00 -14.42 -11.53
N ALA A 43 -0.57 -13.70 -10.56
CA ALA A 43 0.20 -13.11 -9.47
C ALA A 43 0.59 -14.21 -8.48
N LYS A 44 1.87 -14.29 -8.12
CA LYS A 44 2.35 -15.18 -7.07
C LYS A 44 1.67 -14.78 -5.75
N SER A 45 1.32 -15.77 -4.94
CA SER A 45 0.79 -15.52 -3.60
C SER A 45 1.20 -16.61 -2.64
N VAL A 46 1.41 -16.24 -1.38
CA VAL A 46 1.70 -17.16 -0.28
C VAL A 46 0.60 -17.10 0.76
N LYS A 47 0.30 -18.24 1.38
CA LYS A 47 -0.73 -18.37 2.42
C LYS A 47 -0.08 -18.94 3.69
N PHE A 48 -0.26 -18.23 4.79
CA PHE A 48 0.18 -18.63 6.12
C PHE A 48 -1.03 -18.84 7.02
N LYS A 49 -0.92 -19.84 7.92
CA LYS A 49 -1.96 -20.17 8.90
C LYS A 49 -1.37 -20.05 10.29
N TYR A 50 -1.97 -19.22 11.12
CA TYR A 50 -1.57 -18.97 12.49
C TYR A 50 -2.65 -19.47 13.45
N PRO A 51 -2.38 -20.45 14.32
CA PRO A 51 -3.33 -20.84 15.35
C PRO A 51 -3.44 -19.74 16.41
N ARG A 52 -4.67 -19.39 16.80
CA ARG A 52 -4.93 -18.49 17.93
C ARG A 52 -4.79 -19.21 19.25
N GLN A 53 -4.15 -18.57 20.21
CA GLN A 53 -4.07 -19.10 21.57
C GLN A 53 -5.36 -18.76 22.32
N ARG A 54 -5.93 -19.76 23.01
CA ARG A 54 -7.06 -19.57 23.92
C ARG A 54 -6.49 -19.16 25.27
N LYS A 55 -6.85 -17.99 25.75
CA LYS A 55 -6.49 -17.52 27.09
C LYS A 55 -7.76 -17.25 27.87
N THR A 56 -7.87 -17.87 29.04
CA THR A 56 -8.97 -17.64 29.97
C THR A 56 -8.53 -16.56 30.95
N VAL A 57 -9.19 -15.41 30.91
CA VAL A 57 -8.93 -14.33 31.88
C VAL A 57 -10.07 -14.25 32.89
N VAL A 58 -9.71 -14.01 34.16
CA VAL A 58 -10.68 -13.76 35.24
C VAL A 58 -11.23 -12.35 35.03
N ALA A 59 -12.55 -12.21 34.96
CA ALA A 59 -13.19 -10.89 34.87
C ALA A 59 -13.29 -10.27 36.28
N ASP A 60 -12.70 -9.09 36.48
CA ASP A 60 -12.60 -8.39 37.78
C ASP A 60 -13.90 -7.73 38.27
N ASN A 61 -15.06 -8.04 37.68
CA ASN A 61 -16.33 -7.51 38.16
C ASN A 61 -17.17 -8.60 38.81
N ALA A 62 -17.26 -8.49 40.14
CA ALA A 62 -18.32 -8.99 41.01
C ALA A 62 -19.32 -9.97 40.36
N GLY A 63 -18.97 -11.27 40.38
CA GLY A 63 -19.93 -12.34 40.11
C GLY A 63 -20.01 -12.76 38.64
N GLN A 64 -19.39 -13.92 38.39
CA GLN A 64 -19.61 -14.83 37.26
C GLN A 64 -19.08 -14.42 35.87
N GLY A 65 -17.94 -15.03 35.52
CA GLY A 65 -17.60 -15.31 34.13
C GLY A 65 -16.11 -15.30 33.85
N TYR A 66 -15.52 -16.48 33.65
CA TYR A 66 -14.27 -16.56 32.90
C TYR A 66 -14.53 -16.10 31.47
N LYS A 67 -13.78 -15.11 30.96
CA LYS A 67 -13.88 -14.69 29.56
C LYS A 67 -12.79 -15.40 28.76
N GLU A 68 -13.20 -16.20 27.79
CA GLU A 68 -12.27 -16.76 26.81
C GLU A 68 -11.92 -15.68 25.78
N ILE A 69 -10.64 -15.29 25.73
CA ILE A 69 -10.11 -14.37 24.73
C ILE A 69 -9.25 -15.19 23.76
N HIS A 70 -9.49 -14.98 22.46
CA HIS A 70 -8.69 -15.56 21.38
C HIS A 70 -7.71 -14.50 20.89
N GLU A 71 -6.47 -14.56 21.38
CA GLU A 71 -5.43 -13.60 21.02
C GLU A 71 -4.79 -13.95 19.67
N ILE A 72 -4.50 -12.91 18.88
CA ILE A 72 -3.72 -13.03 17.65
C ILE A 72 -2.30 -13.50 17.99
N ASN A 73 -1.71 -14.32 17.13
CA ASN A 73 -0.33 -14.73 17.33
C ASN A 73 0.60 -13.49 17.34
N PRO A 74 1.45 -13.30 18.36
CA PRO A 74 2.33 -12.13 18.46
C PRO A 74 3.23 -11.96 17.22
N ASN A 75 3.72 -13.07 16.63
CA ASN A 75 4.52 -13.03 15.41
C ASN A 75 3.69 -12.50 14.22
N LEU A 76 2.43 -12.94 14.09
CA LEU A 76 1.52 -12.44 13.06
C LEU A 76 1.29 -10.93 13.21
N ARG A 77 1.24 -10.41 14.44
CA ARG A 77 1.11 -8.96 14.67
C ARG A 77 2.28 -8.18 14.06
N TYR A 78 3.52 -8.60 14.31
CA TYR A 78 4.70 -7.93 13.74
C TYR A 78 4.74 -8.00 12.22
N VAL A 79 4.35 -9.15 11.65
CA VAL A 79 4.25 -9.34 10.20
C VAL A 79 3.21 -8.39 9.58
N ILE A 80 2.06 -8.22 10.21
CA ILE A 80 1.01 -7.29 9.75
C ILE A 80 1.53 -5.85 9.79
N ASP A 81 2.20 -5.46 10.88
CA ASP A 81 2.74 -4.10 11.03
C ASP A 81 3.79 -3.79 9.94
N GLU A 82 4.62 -4.78 9.56
CA GLU A 82 5.56 -4.66 8.44
C GLU A 82 4.86 -4.55 7.07
N LEU A 83 3.81 -5.36 6.83
CA LEU A 83 3.02 -5.32 5.60
C LEU A 83 2.27 -3.99 5.44
N ASP A 84 1.72 -3.46 6.53
CA ASP A 84 1.05 -2.15 6.52
C ASP A 84 2.01 -1.03 6.14
N GLN A 85 3.26 -1.09 6.62
CA GLN A 85 4.28 -0.11 6.24
C GLN A 85 4.64 -0.19 4.75
N LEU A 86 4.71 -1.40 4.18
CA LEU A 86 4.97 -1.61 2.75
C LEU A 86 3.83 -1.08 1.89
N CYS A 87 2.60 -1.53 2.15
CA CYS A 87 1.44 -1.14 1.33
C CYS A 87 1.14 0.36 1.43
N LYS A 88 1.39 1.00 2.58
CA LYS A 88 1.25 2.48 2.72
C LYS A 88 2.30 3.24 1.90
N ARG A 89 3.55 2.76 1.88
CA ARG A 89 4.63 3.38 1.08
C ARG A 89 4.28 3.34 -0.41
N ASP A 90 3.83 2.18 -0.90
CA ASP A 90 3.43 2.02 -2.29
C ASP A 90 2.28 2.95 -2.70
N GLN A 91 1.27 3.11 -1.84
CA GLN A 91 0.17 4.03 -2.10
C GLN A 91 0.66 5.48 -2.23
N VAL A 92 1.50 5.92 -1.30
CA VAL A 92 2.09 7.28 -1.32
C VAL A 92 2.95 7.49 -2.56
N GLU A 93 3.73 6.49 -2.99
CA GLU A 93 4.59 6.58 -4.17
C GLU A 93 3.77 6.68 -5.47
N VAL A 94 2.71 5.88 -5.60
CA VAL A 94 1.78 5.94 -6.74
C VAL A 94 1.10 7.30 -6.83
N ASP A 95 0.63 7.82 -5.69
CA ASP A 95 -0.04 9.12 -5.64
C ASP A 95 0.93 10.28 -5.96
N LEU A 96 2.18 10.21 -5.48
CA LEU A 96 3.21 11.19 -5.81
C LEU A 96 3.55 11.18 -7.31
N LYS A 97 3.71 9.99 -7.90
CA LYS A 97 3.97 9.85 -9.34
C LYS A 97 2.84 10.44 -10.18
N ARG A 98 1.59 10.22 -9.79
CA ARG A 98 0.41 10.81 -10.45
C ARG A 98 0.45 12.33 -10.35
N LYS A 99 0.69 12.86 -9.15
CA LYS A 99 0.80 14.30 -8.94
C LYS A 99 1.87 14.94 -9.82
N ILE A 100 3.06 14.36 -9.89
CA ILE A 100 4.16 14.88 -10.73
C ILE A 100 3.76 14.91 -12.21
N LEU A 101 3.06 13.88 -12.70
CA LEU A 101 2.59 13.84 -14.09
C LEU A 101 1.52 14.91 -14.37
N ASP A 102 0.60 15.12 -13.44
CA ASP A 102 -0.42 16.16 -13.56
C ASP A 102 0.22 17.55 -13.52
N ASP A 103 1.17 17.79 -12.63
CA ASP A 103 1.94 19.03 -12.54
C ASP A 103 2.72 19.31 -13.85
N LEU A 104 3.32 18.28 -14.45
CA LEU A 104 4.03 18.40 -15.72
C LEU A 104 3.09 18.79 -16.86
N ARG A 105 1.94 18.11 -17.00
CA ARG A 105 0.93 18.45 -18.02
C ARG A 105 0.35 19.84 -17.82
N HIS A 106 0.17 20.25 -16.57
CA HIS A 106 -0.28 21.59 -16.26
C HIS A 106 0.75 22.63 -16.73
N LEU A 107 2.04 22.41 -16.45
CA LEU A 107 3.12 23.27 -16.92
C LEU A 107 3.19 23.35 -18.45
N GLU A 108 3.05 22.22 -19.15
CA GLU A 108 3.00 22.20 -20.62
C GLU A 108 1.89 23.11 -21.16
N ASN A 109 0.69 23.04 -20.58
CA ASN A 109 -0.44 23.88 -20.99
C ASN A 109 -0.18 25.37 -20.70
N VAL A 110 0.38 25.69 -19.53
CA VAL A 110 0.71 27.08 -19.15
C VAL A 110 1.74 27.66 -20.11
N VAL A 111 2.78 26.89 -20.44
CA VAL A 111 3.82 27.31 -21.39
C VAL A 111 3.25 27.47 -22.79
N ALA A 112 2.45 26.52 -23.28
CA ALA A 112 1.82 26.60 -24.60
C ALA A 112 0.92 27.84 -24.73
N HIS A 113 0.10 28.10 -23.71
CA HIS A 113 -0.73 29.31 -23.67
C HIS A 113 0.15 30.58 -23.70
N LYS A 114 1.23 30.60 -22.93
CA LYS A 114 2.10 31.78 -22.87
C LYS A 114 2.85 32.04 -24.18
N ILE A 115 3.26 30.98 -24.86
CA ILE A 115 3.83 31.07 -26.21
C ILE A 115 2.81 31.71 -27.16
N SER A 116 1.57 31.22 -27.17
CA SER A 116 0.52 31.74 -28.05
C SER A 116 0.20 33.22 -27.79
N GLU A 117 0.18 33.66 -26.52
CA GLU A 117 0.04 35.08 -26.17
C GLU A 117 1.19 35.91 -26.75
N ILE A 118 2.43 35.47 -26.56
CA ILE A 118 3.63 36.17 -27.04
C ILE A 118 3.64 36.26 -28.57
N GLU A 119 3.28 35.18 -29.26
CA GLU A 119 3.16 35.15 -30.72
C GLU A 119 2.09 36.14 -31.22
N SER A 120 0.93 36.19 -30.55
CA SER A 120 -0.15 37.13 -30.88
C SER A 120 0.27 38.59 -30.70
N ASP A 121 0.99 38.89 -29.61
CA ASP A 121 1.47 40.25 -29.35
C ASP A 121 2.57 40.66 -30.34
N LEU A 122 3.45 39.74 -30.72
CA LEU A 122 4.43 39.95 -31.79
C LEU A 122 3.76 40.26 -33.13
N GLU A 123 2.68 39.56 -33.48
CA GLU A 123 1.90 39.83 -34.70
C GLU A 123 1.27 41.23 -34.69
N LYS A 124 0.73 41.68 -33.56
CA LYS A 124 0.12 43.02 -33.46
C LYS A 124 1.16 44.11 -33.66
N LEU A 125 2.34 43.96 -33.04
CA LEU A 125 3.44 44.92 -33.16
C LEU A 125 4.00 44.97 -34.58
N THR A 126 4.12 43.82 -35.26
CA THR A 126 4.60 43.77 -36.65
C THR A 126 3.58 44.29 -37.67
N LYS A 127 2.26 44.14 -37.41
CA LYS A 127 1.19 44.72 -38.25
C LYS A 127 1.07 46.24 -38.06
N SER A 128 1.33 46.75 -36.86
CA SER A 128 1.19 48.18 -36.54
C SER A 128 2.42 49.03 -36.93
N GLY A 129 3.54 48.39 -37.28
CA GLY A 129 4.78 49.05 -37.74
C GLY A 129 4.93 49.15 -39.26
N ARG A 130 3.89 48.82 -40.05
CA ARG A 130 3.82 49.02 -41.51
C ARG A 130 2.87 50.16 -41.86
#